data_AF-A0A651FV89-F1
#
_entry.id   AF-A0A651FV89-F1
#
_cell.length_a   1.000
_cell.length_b   1.000
_cell.length_c   1.000
_cell.angle_alpha   90.00
_cell.angle_beta   90.00
_cell.angle_gamma   90.00
#
_symmetry.space_group_name_H-M   'P 1'
#
loop_
_entity.id
_entity.type
_entity.pdbx_description
1 polymer ?
#
loop_
_entity_poly.entity_id
_entity_poly.type
_entity_poly.pdbx_seq_one_letter_code
_entity_poly.pdbx_strand_id
1 'polypeptide(L)'
;MWHRRRRVDMRAMTFIGVLGMVFSLYADEQVYQAPHPEPTAEEVLIVELMNRYRANPVREGTIILNRADGLPGFFWSQRNFTVDREMFREEMDELTPAPPLVIDLVALKAARQHSHYMIVNNMVGHNQKEGNPGFTGRSFSDRLRHVGFSGNPGAENAFREAGNAWESHAGFIIDFGPGGPGGMQNGRGHRMNMVNSRFNVVGASAVPHGNRFSVTHKLGTMDGRFVGGVVYHDRNRNGFFDVGEEIAEAVVATDDGAVSVTTWRSGGYTLKLPHTNAATVTITVGDLTAAKEIPAGSENVHFSWAVPPAEDLAAADRLLAQVDAIPDDERSAQRRRRPLLALWAASQQLTLDRPRQERIEALTADIANEVAASKAEVLAAIDDGDRRTIASVMREAQREWRGTVVGEWLEQANALAQASDGVRSLEAAREAGRTIDSSAVKQLRDNLQAARREMQDPELRQRFQALIDQVGK
;
A
#
# COMPACT_ATOMS: atom_id res chain seq x y z
N MET A 1 37.18 -1.68 95.77
CA MET A 1 37.38 -0.30 96.27
C MET A 1 36.54 0.62 95.39
N TRP A 2 35.37 1.06 95.86
CA TRP A 2 35.16 2.30 96.62
C TRP A 2 35.44 3.59 95.82
N HIS A 3 34.35 4.33 95.55
CA HIS A 3 34.24 5.80 95.39
C HIS A 3 34.93 6.48 94.19
N ARG A 4 34.42 7.54 93.54
CA ARG A 4 33.61 8.73 93.92
C ARG A 4 33.05 9.33 92.59
N ARG A 5 31.75 9.67 92.45
CA ARG A 5 31.08 10.97 92.76
C ARG A 5 31.84 12.21 92.24
N ARG A 6 31.37 12.94 91.22
CA ARG A 6 30.39 14.08 91.17
C ARG A 6 30.60 14.75 89.77
N ARG A 7 29.73 15.49 89.10
CA ARG A 7 28.74 16.53 89.49
C ARG A 7 27.86 16.86 88.26
N VAL A 8 26.78 17.58 88.52
CA VAL A 8 25.62 17.97 87.69
C VAL A 8 25.94 19.16 86.76
N ASP A 9 25.39 19.23 85.53
CA ASP A 9 24.53 20.36 85.14
C ASP A 9 23.73 20.26 83.82
N MET A 10 22.61 21.00 83.88
CA MET A 10 21.45 21.24 83.01
C MET A 10 21.63 21.48 81.49
N ARG A 11 20.64 20.96 80.75
CA ARG A 11 19.89 21.56 79.61
C ARG A 11 20.65 21.94 78.33
N ALA A 12 20.37 21.20 77.25
CA ALA A 12 19.97 21.79 75.97
C ALA A 12 19.21 20.74 75.13
N MET A 13 17.95 21.04 74.84
CA MET A 13 17.17 20.45 73.75
C MET A 13 17.86 20.84 72.43
N THR A 14 18.23 19.87 71.60
CA THR A 14 18.47 20.15 70.17
C THR A 14 18.04 18.95 69.34
N PHE A 15 17.19 19.27 68.39
CA PHE A 15 16.52 18.41 67.43
C PHE A 15 17.51 17.55 66.62
N ILE A 16 17.06 16.33 66.37
CA ILE A 16 17.67 15.33 65.48
C ILE A 16 17.73 15.90 64.06
N GLY A 17 18.93 16.06 63.52
CA GLY A 17 19.19 16.30 62.10
C GLY A 17 19.93 15.10 61.50
N VAL A 18 19.20 14.04 61.14
CA VAL A 18 19.73 13.00 60.26
C VAL A 18 19.78 13.60 58.87
N LEU A 19 20.97 13.99 58.44
CA LEU A 19 21.25 14.41 57.07
C LEU A 19 21.19 13.16 56.18
N GLY A 20 19.98 12.78 55.79
CA GLY A 20 19.75 11.77 54.76
C GLY A 20 20.15 12.35 53.41
N MET A 21 21.31 11.92 52.91
CA MET A 21 21.76 12.16 51.54
C MET A 21 20.83 11.34 50.63
N VAL A 22 19.74 11.95 50.18
CA VAL A 22 18.87 11.37 49.14
C VAL A 22 19.63 11.49 47.83
N PHE A 23 20.19 10.38 47.35
CA PHE A 23 20.55 10.27 45.94
C PHE A 23 19.27 10.43 45.12
N SER A 24 19.15 11.56 44.43
CA SER A 24 18.12 11.76 43.41
C SER A 24 18.43 10.85 42.22
N LEU A 25 17.91 9.64 42.25
CA LEU A 25 17.75 8.79 41.06
C LEU A 25 16.40 9.13 40.43
N TYR A 26 16.33 10.28 39.76
CA TYR A 26 15.24 10.63 38.84
C TYR A 26 15.83 11.02 37.48
N ALA A 27 16.64 10.13 36.91
CA ALA A 27 17.10 10.27 35.53
C ALA A 27 16.35 9.26 34.65
N ASP A 28 15.76 9.78 33.57
CA ASP A 28 15.40 9.11 32.31
C ASP A 28 14.06 8.39 32.06
N GLU A 29 13.07 8.41 32.95
CA GLU A 29 11.75 7.80 32.63
C GLU A 29 10.82 8.66 31.73
N GLN A 30 11.23 9.86 31.32
CA GLN A 30 10.33 10.83 30.66
C GLN A 30 10.48 10.97 29.14
N VAL A 31 11.52 10.40 28.51
CA VAL A 31 11.72 10.48 27.06
C VAL A 31 11.50 9.09 26.46
N TYR A 32 10.66 9.01 25.42
CA TYR A 32 10.42 7.75 24.72
C TYR A 32 11.72 7.14 24.21
N GLN A 33 11.99 5.91 24.65
CA GLN A 33 13.03 5.05 24.10
C GLN A 33 12.36 4.01 23.20
N ALA A 34 12.68 4.06 21.92
CA ALA A 34 12.21 3.04 20.99
C ALA A 34 12.80 1.69 21.38
N PRO A 35 12.02 0.58 21.33
CA PRO A 35 12.56 -0.76 21.56
C PRO A 35 13.71 -1.11 20.61
N HIS A 36 13.71 -0.52 19.41
CA HIS A 36 14.76 -0.66 18.41
C HIS A 36 14.85 0.60 17.53
N PRO A 37 16.05 1.02 17.06
CA PRO A 37 16.18 2.17 16.16
C PRO A 37 15.56 1.95 14.77
N GLU A 38 15.52 0.71 14.28
CA GLU A 38 14.89 0.37 12.99
C GLU A 38 13.36 0.60 13.01
N PRO A 39 12.75 0.87 11.85
CA PRO A 39 11.30 0.98 11.72
C PRO A 39 10.61 -0.36 11.97
N THR A 40 9.40 -0.32 12.54
CA THR A 40 8.53 -1.51 12.59
C THR A 40 7.88 -1.77 11.23
N ALA A 41 7.26 -2.93 11.06
CA ALA A 41 6.50 -3.25 9.84
C ALA A 41 5.37 -2.24 9.60
N GLU A 42 4.65 -1.80 10.65
CA GLU A 42 3.61 -0.77 10.54
C GLU A 42 4.17 0.58 10.05
N GLU A 43 5.35 0.97 10.52
CA GLU A 43 5.99 2.23 10.11
C GLU A 43 6.47 2.18 8.66
N VAL A 44 7.00 1.03 8.21
CA VAL A 44 7.31 0.79 6.80
C VAL A 44 6.03 0.83 5.97
N LEU A 45 4.95 0.16 6.41
CA LEU A 45 3.67 0.16 5.71
C LEU A 45 3.09 1.58 5.54
N ILE A 46 3.19 2.44 6.55
CA ILE A 46 2.77 3.84 6.42
C ILE A 46 3.54 4.57 5.31
N VAL A 47 4.85 4.36 5.20
CA VAL A 47 5.66 4.98 4.14
C VAL A 47 5.37 4.39 2.77
N GLU A 48 5.16 3.08 2.67
CA GLU A 48 4.78 2.44 1.41
C GLU A 48 3.41 2.95 0.91
N LEU A 49 2.42 3.09 1.80
CA LEU A 49 1.12 3.69 1.48
C LEU A 49 1.28 5.15 1.02
N MET A 50 2.09 5.93 1.74
CA MET A 50 2.40 7.32 1.37
C MET A 50 3.07 7.41 0.00
N ASN A 51 3.98 6.49 -0.33
CA ASN A 51 4.65 6.45 -1.63
C ASN A 51 3.70 6.00 -2.76
N ARG A 52 2.75 5.10 -2.50
CA ARG A 52 1.69 4.74 -3.46
C ARG A 52 0.80 5.95 -3.78
N TYR A 53 0.44 6.72 -2.76
CA TYR A 53 -0.26 8.00 -2.90
C TYR A 53 0.55 9.00 -3.72
N ARG A 54 1.82 9.20 -3.37
CA ARG A 54 2.71 10.14 -4.09
C ARG A 54 2.90 9.74 -5.55
N ALA A 55 2.99 8.45 -5.87
CA ALA A 55 3.14 7.98 -7.23
C ALA A 55 1.88 8.20 -8.09
N ASN A 56 0.68 8.07 -7.50
CA ASN A 56 -0.58 8.23 -8.21
C ASN A 56 -1.72 8.68 -7.28
N PRO A 57 -1.86 9.99 -7.02
CA PRO A 57 -2.86 10.50 -6.09
C PRO A 57 -4.29 10.23 -6.56
N VAL A 58 -4.57 10.32 -7.87
CA VAL A 58 -5.88 10.00 -8.47
C VAL A 58 -6.31 8.56 -8.14
N ARG A 59 -5.40 7.60 -8.38
CA ARG A 59 -5.66 6.19 -8.09
C ARG A 59 -5.84 5.96 -6.58
N GLU A 60 -5.05 6.61 -5.74
CA GLU A 60 -5.20 6.47 -4.30
C GLU A 60 -6.54 7.02 -3.79
N GLY A 61 -6.98 8.17 -4.31
CA GLY A 61 -8.30 8.75 -4.01
C GLY A 61 -9.42 7.78 -4.40
N THR A 62 -9.30 7.14 -5.56
CA THR A 62 -10.22 6.09 -6.00
C THR A 62 -10.21 4.88 -5.06
N ILE A 63 -9.05 4.42 -4.60
CA ILE A 63 -8.96 3.32 -3.61
C ILE A 63 -9.65 3.71 -2.30
N ILE A 64 -9.39 4.91 -1.78
CA ILE A 64 -10.00 5.40 -0.54
C ILE A 64 -11.53 5.48 -0.67
N LEU A 65 -12.04 5.98 -1.80
CA LEU A 65 -13.48 6.06 -2.06
C LEU A 65 -14.12 4.68 -2.24
N ASN A 66 -13.44 3.74 -2.88
CA ASN A 66 -13.99 2.41 -3.18
C ASN A 66 -13.86 1.42 -2.02
N ARG A 67 -12.85 1.59 -1.15
CA ARG A 67 -12.63 0.79 0.06
C ARG A 67 -13.28 1.43 1.29
N ALA A 68 -14.37 2.16 1.09
CA ALA A 68 -15.08 2.85 2.16
C ALA A 68 -15.67 1.88 3.21
N ASP A 69 -15.80 0.59 2.88
CA ASP A 69 -16.15 -0.50 3.79
C ASP A 69 -15.05 -0.81 4.81
N GLY A 70 -13.78 -0.51 4.50
CA GLY A 70 -12.64 -0.65 5.40
C GLY A 70 -12.33 0.58 6.25
N LEU A 71 -13.02 1.71 6.03
CA LEU A 71 -12.86 2.92 6.84
C LEU A 71 -14.06 3.08 7.78
N PRO A 72 -13.84 3.35 9.08
CA PRO A 72 -14.92 3.66 9.99
C PRO A 72 -15.80 4.81 9.46
N GLY A 73 -17.12 4.70 9.59
CA GLY A 73 -18.07 5.70 9.08
C GLY A 73 -17.82 7.14 9.59
N PHE A 74 -17.14 7.28 10.73
CA PHE A 74 -16.75 8.58 11.29
C PHE A 74 -15.73 9.36 10.44
N PHE A 75 -15.05 8.71 9.49
CA PHE A 75 -14.19 9.40 8.50
C PHE A 75 -15.03 10.23 7.54
N TRP A 76 -16.26 9.79 7.26
CA TRP A 76 -17.12 10.39 6.25
C TRP A 76 -18.21 11.28 6.85
N SER A 77 -18.66 10.98 8.06
CA SER A 77 -19.66 11.79 8.73
C SER A 77 -19.49 11.75 10.23
N GLN A 78 -19.44 12.95 10.83
CA GLN A 78 -19.56 13.15 12.26
C GLN A 78 -20.67 14.15 12.55
N ARG A 79 -21.03 14.30 13.82
CA ARG A 79 -22.13 15.17 14.27
C ARG A 79 -22.11 16.59 13.68
N ASN A 80 -20.92 17.11 13.33
CA ASN A 80 -20.73 18.50 12.93
C ASN A 80 -20.25 18.69 11.48
N PHE A 81 -19.99 17.62 10.72
CA PHE A 81 -19.58 17.70 9.31
C PHE A 81 -19.78 16.36 8.59
N THR A 82 -20.00 16.45 7.30
CA THR A 82 -20.01 15.31 6.37
C THR A 82 -19.04 15.61 5.25
N VAL A 83 -18.16 14.68 4.96
CA VAL A 83 -17.20 14.79 3.87
C VAL A 83 -17.93 14.75 2.55
N ASP A 84 -17.72 15.77 1.73
CA ASP A 84 -18.15 15.82 0.34
C ASP A 84 -17.22 14.92 -0.49
N ARG A 85 -17.74 13.74 -0.86
CA ARG A 85 -16.98 12.72 -1.58
C ARG A 85 -16.71 13.08 -3.03
N GLU A 86 -17.57 13.90 -3.64
CA GLU A 86 -17.36 14.39 -4.99
C GLU A 86 -16.26 15.44 -5.00
N MET A 87 -16.34 16.41 -4.08
CA MET A 87 -15.25 17.38 -3.87
C MET A 87 -13.93 16.69 -3.55
N PHE A 88 -13.93 15.67 -2.67
CA PHE A 88 -12.73 14.89 -2.41
C PHE A 88 -12.16 14.26 -3.68
N ARG A 89 -13.00 13.63 -4.52
CA ARG A 89 -12.57 13.04 -5.79
C ARG A 89 -11.94 14.09 -6.71
N GLU A 90 -12.62 15.22 -6.91
CA GLU A 90 -12.15 16.32 -7.77
C GLU A 90 -10.82 16.89 -7.28
N GLU A 91 -10.68 17.13 -5.98
CA GLU A 91 -9.43 17.60 -5.38
C GLU A 91 -8.28 16.59 -5.58
N MET A 92 -8.56 15.28 -5.54
CA MET A 92 -7.54 14.25 -5.79
C MET A 92 -7.15 14.16 -7.27
N ASP A 93 -8.09 14.43 -8.19
CA ASP A 93 -7.87 14.47 -9.64
C ASP A 93 -6.93 15.62 -10.04
N GLU A 94 -6.85 16.69 -9.25
CA GLU A 94 -5.99 17.86 -9.48
C GLU A 94 -4.55 17.71 -8.95
N LEU A 95 -4.28 16.71 -8.13
CA LEU A 95 -2.97 16.53 -7.51
C LEU A 95 -1.94 15.96 -8.49
N THR A 96 -0.73 16.53 -8.47
CA THR A 96 0.39 16.02 -9.25
C THR A 96 1.15 14.93 -8.48
N PRO A 97 1.62 13.86 -9.15
CA PRO A 97 2.55 12.92 -8.55
C PRO A 97 3.82 13.58 -8.00
N ALA A 98 4.42 12.94 -6.99
CA ALA A 98 5.65 13.39 -6.35
C ALA A 98 6.65 12.22 -6.21
N PRO A 99 7.97 12.50 -6.22
CA PRO A 99 8.99 11.48 -5.98
C PRO A 99 8.80 10.78 -4.64
N PRO A 100 9.19 9.50 -4.50
CA PRO A 100 9.01 8.77 -3.25
C PRO A 100 9.87 9.33 -2.12
N LEU A 101 9.39 9.15 -0.90
CA LEU A 101 10.13 9.40 0.34
C LEU A 101 10.86 8.12 0.76
N VAL A 102 12.01 8.28 1.39
CA VAL A 102 12.70 7.18 2.08
C VAL A 102 12.67 7.40 3.59
N ILE A 103 12.80 6.33 4.37
CA ILE A 103 12.82 6.43 5.83
C ILE A 103 14.15 7.02 6.29
N ASP A 104 14.10 8.07 7.09
CA ASP A 104 15.24 8.55 7.87
C ASP A 104 15.08 8.18 9.35
N LEU A 105 16.04 7.44 9.89
CA LEU A 105 15.94 6.90 11.26
C LEU A 105 15.99 8.01 12.33
N VAL A 106 16.64 9.14 12.04
CA VAL A 106 16.72 10.28 12.95
C VAL A 106 15.36 11.00 13.00
N ALA A 107 14.76 11.27 11.84
CA ALA A 107 13.41 11.79 11.75
C ALA A 107 12.39 10.84 12.38
N LEU A 108 12.55 9.53 12.20
CA LEU A 108 11.69 8.50 12.82
C LEU A 108 11.76 8.57 14.35
N LYS A 109 12.96 8.74 14.91
CA LYS A 109 13.12 8.95 16.36
C LYS A 109 12.33 10.17 16.85
N ALA A 110 12.42 11.31 16.17
CA ALA A 110 11.64 12.50 16.51
C ALA A 110 10.12 12.27 16.37
N ALA A 111 9.69 11.53 15.35
CA ALA A 111 8.30 11.16 15.13
C ALA A 111 7.75 10.30 16.29
N ARG A 112 8.47 9.25 16.66
CA ARG A 112 8.11 8.36 17.77
C ARG A 112 8.06 9.10 19.11
N GLN A 113 9.04 9.96 19.40
CA GLN A 113 9.05 10.80 20.60
C GLN A 113 7.84 11.74 20.65
N HIS A 114 7.44 12.32 19.52
CA HIS A 114 6.25 13.17 19.47
C HIS A 114 4.95 12.38 19.62
N SER A 115 4.83 11.22 18.99
CA SER A 115 3.70 10.32 19.17
C SER A 115 3.55 9.89 20.64
N HIS A 116 4.65 9.56 21.30
CA HIS A 116 4.65 9.26 22.74
C HIS A 116 4.26 10.47 23.58
N TYR A 117 4.76 11.67 23.25
CA TYR A 117 4.34 12.91 23.92
C TYR A 117 2.82 13.11 23.85
N MET A 118 2.21 12.91 22.67
CA MET A 118 0.75 12.97 22.52
C MET A 118 0.03 11.95 23.39
N ILE A 119 0.58 10.74 23.52
CA ILE A 119 0.03 9.67 24.38
C ILE A 119 0.05 10.09 25.84
N VAL A 120 1.21 10.43 26.39
CA VAL A 120 1.37 10.69 27.84
C VAL A 120 0.70 11.97 28.30
N ASN A 121 0.44 12.91 27.39
CA ASN A 121 -0.27 14.16 27.66
C ASN A 121 -1.75 14.12 27.23
N ASN A 122 -2.25 12.98 26.74
CA ASN A 122 -3.63 12.78 26.29
C ASN A 122 -4.13 13.91 25.36
N MET A 123 -3.37 14.21 24.32
CA MET A 123 -3.67 15.31 23.40
C MET A 123 -3.41 14.96 21.93
N VAL A 124 -3.97 15.78 21.04
CA VAL A 124 -3.65 15.82 19.60
C VAL A 124 -3.19 17.22 19.25
N GLY A 125 -2.06 17.35 18.56
CA GLY A 125 -1.58 18.65 18.07
C GLY A 125 -0.07 18.68 17.86
N HIS A 126 0.38 19.70 17.11
CA HIS A 126 1.76 19.81 16.62
C HIS A 126 2.77 20.34 17.65
N ASN A 127 2.30 21.05 18.67
CA ASN A 127 3.16 21.75 19.61
C ASN A 127 3.28 21.01 20.94
N GLN A 128 4.50 20.92 21.44
CA GLN A 128 4.76 20.49 22.81
C GLN A 128 4.85 21.68 23.75
N LYS A 129 4.49 21.45 25.02
CA LYS A 129 4.60 22.43 26.09
C LYS A 129 5.77 22.07 26.99
N GLU A 130 6.66 23.01 27.21
CA GLU A 130 7.79 22.85 28.13
C GLU A 130 7.29 22.52 29.55
N GLY A 131 7.98 21.60 30.23
CA GLY A 131 7.60 21.08 31.54
C GLY A 131 6.60 19.92 31.51
N ASN A 132 5.98 19.60 30.37
CA ASN A 132 5.16 18.40 30.23
C ASN A 132 6.05 17.14 30.02
N PRO A 133 5.64 15.96 30.52
CA PRO A 133 6.35 14.70 30.25
C PRO A 133 6.52 14.44 28.75
N GLY A 134 7.67 13.89 28.34
CA GLY A 134 7.98 13.64 26.92
C GLY A 134 8.41 14.87 26.11
N PHE A 135 8.58 16.03 26.75
CA PHE A 135 9.00 17.25 26.05
C PHE A 135 10.42 17.09 25.47
N THR A 136 10.52 17.29 24.15
CA THR A 136 11.78 17.25 23.37
C THR A 136 11.95 18.49 22.51
N GLY A 137 10.87 19.25 22.26
CA GLY A 137 10.92 20.51 21.54
C GLY A 137 9.53 21.05 21.21
N ARG A 138 9.37 22.38 21.27
CA ARG A 138 8.08 23.04 21.08
C ARG A 138 7.48 22.77 19.71
N SER A 139 8.19 23.12 18.64
CA SER A 139 7.74 22.90 17.25
C SER A 139 8.28 21.59 16.67
N PHE A 140 7.74 21.13 15.54
CA PHE A 140 8.25 19.92 14.87
C PHE A 140 9.72 20.05 14.49
N SER A 141 10.15 21.26 14.10
CA SER A 141 11.53 21.59 13.74
C SER A 141 12.46 21.53 14.94
N ASP A 142 12.02 22.00 16.12
CA ASP A 142 12.81 21.91 17.35
C ASP A 142 13.05 20.45 17.73
N ARG A 143 12.01 19.60 17.59
CA ARG A 143 12.13 18.16 17.86
C ARG A 143 13.10 17.47 16.91
N LEU A 144 13.10 17.83 15.62
CA LEU A 144 14.05 17.28 14.65
C LEU A 144 15.49 17.71 14.96
N ARG A 145 15.70 18.99 15.32
CA ARG A 145 17.02 19.48 15.75
C ARG A 145 17.49 18.80 17.04
N HIS A 146 16.58 18.58 17.99
CA HIS A 146 16.88 17.93 19.27
C HIS A 146 17.46 16.53 19.10
N VAL A 147 16.98 15.76 18.12
CA VAL A 147 17.50 14.41 17.83
C VAL A 147 18.68 14.40 16.85
N GLY A 148 19.15 15.58 16.40
CA GLY A 148 20.30 15.70 15.51
C GLY A 148 20.00 15.48 14.02
N PHE A 149 18.76 15.74 13.57
CA PHE A 149 18.43 15.66 12.15
C PHE A 149 19.31 16.62 11.33
N SER A 150 20.06 16.10 10.37
CA SER A 150 21.02 16.87 9.58
C SER A 150 20.42 17.56 8.36
N GLY A 151 19.18 17.22 8.00
CA GLY A 151 18.44 17.83 6.89
C GLY A 151 17.68 19.10 7.28
N ASN A 152 16.84 19.56 6.37
CA ASN A 152 15.93 20.67 6.58
C ASN A 152 14.54 20.15 7.02
N PRO A 153 14.08 20.44 8.25
CA PRO A 153 12.72 20.18 8.68
C PRO A 153 11.71 20.86 7.76
N GLY A 154 10.72 20.11 7.26
CA GLY A 154 9.78 20.59 6.26
C GLY A 154 8.35 20.70 6.77
N ALA A 155 7.80 19.60 7.29
CA ALA A 155 6.42 19.54 7.72
C ALA A 155 6.15 18.44 8.75
N GLU A 156 4.96 18.45 9.32
CA GLU A 156 4.47 17.42 10.22
C GLU A 156 2.99 17.08 9.98
N ASN A 157 2.68 15.79 10.00
CA ASN A 157 1.32 15.30 10.24
C ASN A 157 1.30 14.61 11.61
N ALA A 158 0.22 14.75 12.38
CA ALA A 158 0.13 14.15 13.71
C ALA A 158 -1.31 13.78 14.08
N PHE A 159 -1.52 12.54 14.52
CA PHE A 159 -2.82 12.06 15.01
C PHE A 159 -2.62 10.93 16.04
N ARG A 160 -3.32 11.00 17.18
CA ARG A 160 -3.11 10.07 18.30
C ARG A 160 -3.90 8.76 18.20
N GLU A 161 -5.00 8.74 17.46
CA GLU A 161 -6.06 7.72 17.61
C GLU A 161 -6.25 6.82 16.37
N ALA A 162 -5.23 6.63 15.53
CA ALA A 162 -5.37 5.79 14.34
C ALA A 162 -5.61 4.32 14.73
N GLY A 163 -6.56 3.62 14.09
CA GLY A 163 -6.79 2.19 14.35
C GLY A 163 -5.68 1.29 13.80
N ASN A 164 -5.08 1.69 12.67
CA ASN A 164 -4.01 0.97 11.98
C ASN A 164 -3.32 1.92 10.96
N ALA A 165 -2.31 1.40 10.25
CA ALA A 165 -1.59 2.14 9.22
C ALA A 165 -2.51 2.67 8.11
N TRP A 166 -3.43 1.85 7.59
CA TRP A 166 -4.38 2.23 6.54
C TRP A 166 -5.30 3.38 6.97
N GLU A 167 -5.88 3.29 8.17
CA GLU A 167 -6.72 4.34 8.74
C GLU A 167 -5.95 5.65 8.95
N SER A 168 -4.69 5.59 9.39
CA SER A 168 -3.86 6.80 9.53
C SER A 168 -3.62 7.49 8.18
N HIS A 169 -3.29 6.69 7.16
CA HIS A 169 -3.01 7.14 5.81
C HIS A 169 -4.24 7.77 5.15
N ALA A 170 -5.35 7.04 5.13
CA ALA A 170 -6.60 7.53 4.58
C ALA A 170 -7.12 8.76 5.34
N GLY A 171 -6.95 8.80 6.67
CA GLY A 171 -7.39 9.92 7.50
C GLY A 171 -6.64 11.21 7.20
N PHE A 172 -5.32 11.13 7.05
CA PHE A 172 -4.51 12.28 6.64
C PHE A 172 -4.77 12.71 5.20
N ILE A 173 -5.08 11.79 4.29
CA ILE A 173 -5.43 12.16 2.91
C ILE A 173 -6.83 12.77 2.84
N ILE A 174 -7.85 12.18 3.45
CA ILE A 174 -9.20 12.79 3.47
C ILE A 174 -9.11 14.15 4.18
N ASP A 175 -8.32 14.22 5.26
CA ASP A 175 -8.15 15.40 6.11
C ASP A 175 -9.50 15.92 6.61
N PHE A 176 -10.33 15.00 7.10
CA PHE A 176 -11.67 15.30 7.56
C PHE A 176 -11.62 16.19 8.81
N GLY A 177 -12.59 17.08 8.93
CA GLY A 177 -12.69 17.95 10.09
C GLY A 177 -13.29 19.31 9.78
N PRO A 178 -13.56 20.11 10.83
CA PRO A 178 -14.10 21.45 10.68
C PRO A 178 -13.05 22.43 10.11
N GLY A 179 -13.53 23.55 9.57
CA GLY A 179 -12.70 24.71 9.20
C GLY A 179 -12.54 24.95 7.71
N GLY A 180 -12.77 23.94 6.86
CA GLY A 180 -12.78 24.08 5.40
C GLY A 180 -14.10 23.66 4.76
N PRO A 181 -14.23 23.80 3.42
CA PRO A 181 -15.40 23.34 2.68
C PRO A 181 -15.43 21.80 2.58
N GLY A 182 -16.63 21.25 2.34
CA GLY A 182 -16.82 19.82 2.07
C GLY A 182 -16.51 18.90 3.24
N GLY A 183 -16.62 19.38 4.49
CA GLY A 183 -16.36 18.57 5.69
C GLY A 183 -14.88 18.15 5.90
N MET A 184 -13.97 18.82 5.20
CA MET A 184 -12.52 18.61 5.28
C MET A 184 -11.83 19.89 5.79
N GLN A 185 -10.68 19.74 6.45
CA GLN A 185 -9.93 20.83 7.07
C GLN A 185 -9.43 21.85 6.04
N ASN A 186 -9.38 23.13 6.42
CA ASN A 186 -8.94 24.20 5.53
C ASN A 186 -7.53 23.94 4.99
N GLY A 187 -7.35 24.05 3.67
CA GLY A 187 -6.06 23.85 3.01
C GLY A 187 -5.53 22.41 2.97
N ARG A 188 -6.29 21.43 3.49
CA ARG A 188 -5.93 20.00 3.46
C ARG A 188 -4.49 19.74 3.92
N GLY A 189 -4.06 20.39 5.01
CA GLY A 189 -2.66 20.45 5.41
C GLY A 189 -1.97 19.08 5.49
N HIS A 190 -2.68 18.06 5.99
CA HIS A 190 -2.11 16.72 6.10
C HIS A 190 -1.89 16.06 4.73
N ARG A 191 -2.88 16.17 3.84
CA ARG A 191 -2.84 15.69 2.45
C ARG A 191 -1.73 16.35 1.67
N MET A 192 -1.63 17.68 1.79
CA MET A 192 -0.66 18.49 1.05
C MET A 192 0.77 18.25 1.53
N ASN A 193 0.98 17.99 2.83
CA ASN A 193 2.29 17.57 3.33
C ASN A 193 2.75 16.26 2.68
N MET A 194 1.87 15.25 2.59
CA MET A 194 2.20 13.92 2.07
C MET A 194 2.54 13.92 0.58
N VAL A 195 1.98 14.82 -0.23
CA VAL A 195 2.26 14.92 -1.69
C VAL A 195 3.24 16.03 -2.05
N ASN A 196 3.81 16.73 -1.06
CA ASN A 196 4.75 17.81 -1.34
C ASN A 196 6.04 17.25 -1.95
N SER A 197 6.35 17.64 -3.19
CA SER A 197 7.52 17.18 -3.95
C SER A 197 8.85 17.70 -3.41
N ARG A 198 8.85 18.68 -2.50
CA ARG A 198 10.07 19.21 -1.88
C ARG A 198 10.73 18.24 -0.89
N PHE A 199 9.96 17.30 -0.35
CA PHE A 199 10.45 16.35 0.64
C PHE A 199 10.99 15.10 -0.06
N ASN A 200 12.11 14.60 0.46
CA ASN A 200 12.73 13.35 -0.01
C ASN A 200 12.98 12.36 1.15
N VAL A 201 12.71 12.74 2.40
CA VAL A 201 12.80 11.84 3.55
C VAL A 201 11.59 12.00 4.47
N VAL A 202 11.29 10.94 5.20
CA VAL A 202 10.26 10.93 6.23
C VAL A 202 10.68 10.08 7.42
N GLY A 203 10.35 10.53 8.62
CA GLY A 203 10.17 9.68 9.79
C GLY A 203 8.69 9.47 10.05
N ALA A 204 8.15 8.28 9.82
CA ALA A 204 6.74 7.97 10.06
C ALA A 204 6.63 7.00 11.25
N SER A 205 6.04 7.44 12.35
CA SER A 205 5.89 6.61 13.55
C SER A 205 4.53 5.92 13.62
N ALA A 206 4.49 4.78 14.30
CA ALA A 206 3.25 4.10 14.68
C ALA A 206 3.38 3.62 16.13
N VAL A 207 3.30 4.54 17.10
CA VAL A 207 3.51 4.18 18.52
C VAL A 207 2.20 3.62 19.10
N PRO A 208 2.16 2.34 19.51
CA PRO A 208 0.93 1.73 20.02
C PRO A 208 0.53 2.30 21.39
N HIS A 209 -0.78 2.46 21.60
CA HIS A 209 -1.39 2.80 22.88
C HIS A 209 -2.82 2.25 22.95
N GLY A 210 -3.01 1.20 23.76
CA GLY A 210 -4.26 0.44 23.76
C GLY A 210 -4.41 -0.36 22.46
N ASN A 211 -5.57 -0.24 21.81
CA ASN A 211 -5.86 -0.85 20.51
C ASN A 211 -5.68 0.13 19.33
N ARG A 212 -4.88 1.19 19.51
CA ARG A 212 -4.66 2.27 18.54
C ARG A 212 -3.18 2.61 18.42
N PHE A 213 -2.87 3.42 17.42
CA PHE A 213 -1.56 4.03 17.20
C PHE A 213 -1.63 5.55 17.28
N SER A 214 -0.63 6.12 17.94
CA SER A 214 -0.25 7.52 17.81
C SER A 214 0.76 7.66 16.67
N VAL A 215 0.35 8.33 15.60
CA VAL A 215 1.08 8.45 14.33
C VAL A 215 1.57 9.88 14.15
N THR A 216 2.85 10.02 13.83
CA THR A 216 3.48 11.29 13.46
C THR A 216 4.28 11.09 12.18
N HIS A 217 4.12 11.98 11.20
CA HIS A 217 5.05 12.09 10.08
C HIS A 217 5.98 13.29 10.32
N LYS A 218 7.28 13.08 10.20
CA LYS A 218 8.30 14.14 10.17
C LYS A 218 8.86 14.20 8.76
N LEU A 219 8.41 15.15 7.97
CA LEU A 219 8.84 15.29 6.58
C LEU A 219 9.95 16.34 6.47
N GLY A 220 10.90 16.12 5.57
CA GLY A 220 11.99 17.03 5.35
C GLY A 220 12.76 16.76 4.07
N THR A 221 13.85 17.51 3.92
CA THR A 221 14.78 17.38 2.79
C THR A 221 16.17 17.08 3.32
N MET A 222 16.83 16.09 2.74
CA MET A 222 18.24 15.78 2.98
C MET A 222 19.05 15.83 1.69
N ASP A 223 20.32 16.18 1.81
CA ASP A 223 21.24 16.17 0.68
C ASP A 223 21.53 14.74 0.22
N GLY A 224 21.25 14.50 -1.06
CA GLY A 224 21.49 13.24 -1.73
C GLY A 224 20.26 12.72 -2.43
N ARG A 225 20.46 11.59 -3.10
CA ARG A 225 19.45 10.84 -3.79
C ARG A 225 19.39 9.44 -3.18
N PHE A 226 18.19 8.94 -2.97
CA PHE A 226 18.00 7.70 -2.24
C PHE A 226 17.18 6.70 -3.04
N VAL A 227 17.47 5.42 -2.82
CA VAL A 227 16.60 4.31 -3.18
C VAL A 227 16.03 3.76 -1.88
N GLY A 228 14.71 3.59 -1.83
CA GLY A 228 14.05 2.98 -0.67
C GLY A 228 12.88 2.12 -1.11
N GLY A 229 12.47 1.24 -0.22
CA GLY A 229 11.38 0.31 -0.45
C GLY A 229 11.39 -0.78 0.62
N VAL A 230 10.69 -1.87 0.34
CA VAL A 230 10.55 -3.03 1.22
C VAL A 230 10.74 -4.32 0.45
N VAL A 231 11.40 -5.30 1.08
CA VAL A 231 11.54 -6.67 0.57
C VAL A 231 10.63 -7.57 1.39
N TYR A 232 9.76 -8.32 0.71
CA TYR A 232 8.67 -9.04 1.37
C TYR A 232 8.21 -10.27 0.60
N HIS A 233 7.47 -11.16 1.27
CA HIS A 233 6.72 -12.25 0.65
C HIS A 233 5.26 -11.86 0.50
N ASP A 234 4.79 -11.64 -0.73
CA ASP A 234 3.37 -11.33 -1.01
C ASP A 234 2.48 -12.58 -0.84
N ARG A 235 2.17 -12.92 0.41
CA ARG A 235 1.51 -14.19 0.77
C ARG A 235 0.04 -14.17 0.37
N ASN A 236 -0.57 -12.99 0.35
CA ASN A 236 -1.98 -12.81 -0.03
C ASN A 236 -2.15 -12.46 -1.52
N ARG A 237 -1.06 -12.33 -2.27
CA ARG A 237 -1.01 -12.05 -3.72
C ARG A 237 -1.70 -10.73 -4.09
N ASN A 238 -1.59 -9.70 -3.25
CA ASN A 238 -2.22 -8.40 -3.49
C ASN A 238 -1.27 -7.39 -4.17
N GLY A 239 -0.02 -7.77 -4.42
CA GLY A 239 1.00 -6.94 -5.08
C GLY A 239 1.49 -5.78 -4.23
N PHE A 240 1.33 -5.84 -2.90
CA PHE A 240 1.69 -4.77 -1.97
C PHE A 240 2.16 -5.37 -0.63
N PHE A 241 3.00 -4.64 0.10
CA PHE A 241 3.49 -5.11 1.39
C PHE A 241 2.40 -5.07 2.45
N ASP A 242 2.21 -6.17 3.17
CA ASP A 242 1.45 -6.22 4.41
C ASP A 242 2.32 -6.56 5.63
N VAL A 243 1.90 -6.11 6.81
CA VAL A 243 2.57 -6.44 8.08
C VAL A 243 2.60 -7.96 8.26
N GLY A 244 3.78 -8.49 8.57
CA GLY A 244 4.06 -9.92 8.72
C GLY A 244 4.74 -10.52 7.50
N GLU A 245 4.79 -9.82 6.36
CA GLU A 245 5.41 -10.27 5.12
C GLU A 245 6.89 -9.92 4.99
N GLU A 246 7.44 -9.17 5.94
CA GLU A 246 8.79 -8.65 5.89
C GLU A 246 9.90 -9.70 5.70
N ILE A 247 10.91 -9.34 4.90
CA ILE A 247 12.16 -10.09 4.73
C ILE A 247 13.33 -9.24 5.22
N ALA A 248 13.82 -9.58 6.40
CA ALA A 248 15.05 -9.00 6.94
C ALA A 248 16.29 -9.56 6.22
N GLU A 249 17.42 -8.88 6.40
CA GLU A 249 18.73 -9.35 5.96
C GLU A 249 18.94 -9.49 4.44
N ALA A 250 18.02 -8.96 3.62
CA ALA A 250 18.21 -8.85 2.19
C ALA A 250 19.29 -7.80 1.89
N VAL A 251 20.21 -8.11 0.98
CA VAL A 251 21.31 -7.20 0.62
C VAL A 251 20.85 -6.31 -0.53
N VAL A 252 20.98 -4.99 -0.38
CA VAL A 252 20.67 -4.01 -1.43
C VAL A 252 21.94 -3.24 -1.76
N ALA A 253 22.41 -3.34 -2.99
CA ALA A 253 23.68 -2.75 -3.42
C ALA A 253 23.60 -2.11 -4.80
N THR A 254 24.46 -1.12 -5.06
CA THR A 254 24.73 -0.67 -6.43
C THR A 254 25.59 -1.69 -7.17
N ASP A 255 25.44 -1.77 -8.49
CA ASP A 255 26.18 -2.67 -9.38
C ASP A 255 27.69 -2.45 -9.36
N ASP A 256 28.15 -1.22 -9.16
CA ASP A 256 29.56 -0.87 -8.95
C ASP A 256 30.10 -1.30 -7.57
N GLY A 257 29.24 -1.78 -6.67
CA GLY A 257 29.58 -2.18 -5.31
C GLY A 257 29.98 -1.02 -4.38
N ALA A 258 29.82 0.24 -4.82
CA ALA A 258 30.27 1.41 -4.05
C ALA A 258 29.45 1.62 -2.76
N VAL A 259 28.17 1.24 -2.76
CA VAL A 259 27.29 1.33 -1.60
C VAL A 259 26.44 0.07 -1.46
N SER A 260 26.27 -0.38 -0.22
CA SER A 260 25.40 -1.50 0.13
C SER A 260 24.75 -1.25 1.47
N VAL A 261 23.50 -1.68 1.60
CA VAL A 261 22.75 -1.76 2.86
C VAL A 261 22.09 -3.13 2.98
N THR A 262 21.56 -3.38 4.16
CA THR A 262 20.77 -4.56 4.45
C THR A 262 19.37 -4.12 4.87
N THR A 263 18.34 -4.86 4.48
CA THR A 263 16.98 -4.58 4.95
C THR A 263 16.90 -4.73 6.47
N TRP A 264 16.14 -3.83 7.09
CA TRP A 264 15.84 -3.90 8.52
C TRP A 264 14.96 -5.12 8.84
N ARG A 265 14.71 -5.38 10.13
CA ARG A 265 13.78 -6.44 10.55
C ARG A 265 12.40 -6.34 9.91
N SER A 266 11.96 -5.13 9.58
CA SER A 266 10.69 -4.82 8.91
C SER A 266 10.73 -4.95 7.38
N GLY A 267 11.84 -5.44 6.81
CA GLY A 267 12.05 -5.58 5.37
C GLY A 267 12.31 -4.27 4.63
N GLY A 268 12.04 -3.12 5.27
CA GLY A 268 12.32 -1.80 4.71
C GLY A 268 13.83 -1.52 4.58
N TYR A 269 14.20 -0.58 3.72
CA TYR A 269 15.57 -0.07 3.62
C TYR A 269 15.63 1.36 3.07
N THR A 270 16.77 2.02 3.31
CA THR A 270 17.16 3.28 2.67
C THR A 270 18.61 3.18 2.21
N LEU A 271 18.86 3.26 0.91
CA LEU A 271 20.17 3.28 0.28
C LEU A 271 20.45 4.68 -0.27
N LYS A 272 21.50 5.36 0.21
CA LYS A 272 21.95 6.63 -0.38
C LYS A 272 22.84 6.36 -1.58
N LEU A 273 22.48 6.89 -2.74
CA LEU A 273 23.30 6.77 -3.96
C LEU A 273 24.54 7.68 -3.87
N PRO A 274 25.69 7.23 -4.40
CA PRO A 274 26.94 8.00 -4.37
C PRO A 274 26.89 9.22 -5.30
N HIS A 275 26.06 9.18 -6.34
CA HIS A 275 25.94 10.22 -7.37
C HIS A 275 24.57 10.23 -8.03
N THR A 276 24.34 11.23 -8.88
CA THR A 276 23.11 11.43 -9.65
C THR A 276 23.13 10.76 -11.03
N ASN A 277 24.21 10.09 -11.41
CA ASN A 277 24.29 9.34 -12.67
C ASN A 277 23.35 8.11 -12.63
N ALA A 278 23.11 7.52 -13.80
CA ALA A 278 22.43 6.24 -13.87
C ALA A 278 23.23 5.17 -13.14
N ALA A 279 22.53 4.21 -12.53
CA ALA A 279 23.11 3.07 -11.82
C ALA A 279 22.14 1.90 -11.87
N THR A 280 22.62 0.69 -11.60
CA THR A 280 21.72 -0.45 -11.33
C THR A 280 21.76 -0.74 -9.84
N VAL A 281 20.58 -0.90 -9.22
CA VAL A 281 20.48 -1.38 -7.84
C VAL A 281 19.97 -2.80 -7.85
N THR A 282 20.64 -3.68 -7.10
CA THR A 282 20.29 -5.09 -6.98
C THR A 282 19.92 -5.42 -5.54
N ILE A 283 18.79 -6.08 -5.36
CA ILE A 283 18.36 -6.71 -4.12
C ILE A 283 18.66 -8.20 -4.22
N THR A 284 19.30 -8.77 -3.20
CA THR A 284 19.67 -10.19 -3.12
C THR A 284 19.05 -10.84 -1.88
N VAL A 285 18.37 -11.97 -2.08
CA VAL A 285 17.79 -12.82 -1.03
C VAL A 285 18.15 -14.27 -1.32
N GLY A 286 19.10 -14.83 -0.57
CA GLY A 286 19.68 -16.14 -0.89
C GLY A 286 20.26 -16.14 -2.31
N ASP A 287 19.79 -17.06 -3.15
CA ASP A 287 20.21 -17.18 -4.56
C ASP A 287 19.35 -16.34 -5.53
N LEU A 288 18.31 -15.65 -5.02
CA LEU A 288 17.41 -14.86 -5.84
C LEU A 288 17.86 -13.39 -5.86
N THR A 289 17.72 -12.77 -7.03
CA THR A 289 18.04 -11.36 -7.22
C THR A 289 16.95 -10.62 -7.99
N ALA A 290 16.69 -9.37 -7.60
CA ALA A 290 15.95 -8.41 -8.40
C ALA A 290 16.83 -7.20 -8.68
N ALA A 291 16.89 -6.76 -9.94
CA ALA A 291 17.65 -5.58 -10.35
C ALA A 291 16.71 -4.51 -10.89
N LYS A 292 17.02 -3.24 -10.62
CA LYS A 292 16.32 -2.08 -11.16
C LYS A 292 17.31 -1.07 -11.69
N GLU A 293 17.12 -0.66 -12.93
CA GLU A 293 17.80 0.50 -13.49
C GLU A 293 17.29 1.78 -12.82
N ILE A 294 18.22 2.53 -12.27
CA ILE A 294 17.99 3.82 -11.66
C ILE A 294 18.45 4.86 -12.70
N PRO A 295 17.53 5.61 -13.35
CA PRO A 295 17.91 6.59 -14.36
C PRO A 295 18.73 7.72 -13.72
N ALA A 296 19.52 8.46 -14.50
CA ALA A 296 20.19 9.67 -14.00
C ALA A 296 19.15 10.71 -13.52
N GLY A 297 19.45 11.44 -12.44
CA GLY A 297 18.53 12.44 -11.88
C GLY A 297 18.82 12.76 -10.42
N SER A 298 17.98 13.62 -9.83
CA SER A 298 18.08 14.05 -8.43
C SER A 298 16.98 13.50 -7.53
N GLU A 299 15.95 12.88 -8.10
CA GLU A 299 14.78 12.40 -7.39
C GLU A 299 15.02 10.99 -6.82
N ASN A 300 14.46 10.71 -5.65
CA ASN A 300 14.48 9.36 -5.09
C ASN A 300 13.80 8.35 -6.00
N VAL A 301 14.15 7.08 -5.82
CA VAL A 301 13.51 5.97 -6.51
C VAL A 301 12.95 4.98 -5.50
N HIS A 302 11.71 4.55 -5.75
CA HIS A 302 11.07 3.49 -4.98
C HIS A 302 11.41 2.14 -5.61
N PHE A 303 11.88 1.19 -4.81
CA PHE A 303 12.22 -0.15 -5.27
C PHE A 303 11.90 -1.20 -4.21
N SER A 304 10.64 -1.61 -4.15
CA SER A 304 10.22 -2.77 -3.36
C SER A 304 10.28 -4.05 -4.20
N TRP A 305 10.45 -5.20 -3.54
CA TRP A 305 10.49 -6.50 -4.19
C TRP A 305 9.66 -7.53 -3.42
N ALA A 306 8.62 -8.03 -4.07
CA ALA A 306 7.91 -9.25 -3.66
C ALA A 306 8.74 -10.45 -4.10
N VAL A 307 9.42 -11.10 -3.15
CA VAL A 307 10.29 -12.25 -3.41
C VAL A 307 9.42 -13.45 -3.84
N PRO A 308 9.68 -14.03 -5.02
CA PRO A 308 8.98 -15.21 -5.50
C PRO A 308 8.97 -16.35 -4.48
N PRO A 309 7.79 -16.90 -4.13
CA PRO A 309 7.71 -18.09 -3.30
C PRO A 309 8.36 -19.28 -4.01
N ALA A 310 9.04 -20.14 -3.25
CA ALA A 310 9.72 -21.32 -3.81
C ALA A 310 8.75 -22.27 -4.52
N GLU A 311 7.51 -22.37 -4.02
CA GLU A 311 6.44 -23.15 -4.63
C GLU A 311 6.03 -22.63 -6.01
N ASP A 312 6.05 -21.32 -6.22
CA ASP A 312 5.70 -20.68 -7.49
C ASP A 312 6.81 -20.90 -8.51
N LEU A 313 8.07 -20.73 -8.10
CA LEU A 313 9.23 -21.05 -8.93
C LEU A 313 9.24 -22.52 -9.34
N ALA A 314 8.98 -23.43 -8.40
CA ALA A 314 8.89 -24.86 -8.68
C ALA A 314 7.70 -25.22 -9.60
N ALA A 315 6.58 -24.50 -9.50
CA ALA A 315 5.45 -24.68 -10.41
C ALA A 315 5.79 -24.24 -11.83
N ALA A 316 6.42 -23.08 -11.99
CA ALA A 316 6.90 -22.60 -13.28
C ALA A 316 7.90 -23.57 -13.92
N ASP A 317 8.88 -24.06 -13.14
CA ASP A 317 9.89 -25.01 -13.65
C ASP A 317 9.26 -26.31 -14.15
N ARG A 318 8.26 -26.84 -13.45
CA ARG A 318 7.53 -28.03 -13.90
C ARG A 318 6.81 -27.81 -15.23
N LEU A 319 6.23 -26.63 -15.44
CA LEU A 319 5.53 -26.28 -16.68
C LEU A 319 6.50 -26.00 -17.82
N LEU A 320 7.61 -25.32 -17.54
CA LEU A 320 8.72 -25.13 -18.50
C LEU A 320 9.27 -26.47 -18.97
N ALA A 321 9.51 -27.42 -18.07
CA ALA A 321 9.98 -28.76 -18.43
C ALA A 321 8.99 -29.52 -19.34
N GLN A 322 7.68 -29.32 -19.17
CA GLN A 322 6.66 -29.90 -20.07
C GLN A 322 6.71 -29.28 -21.48
N VAL A 323 6.96 -27.97 -21.58
CA VAL A 323 7.13 -27.27 -22.85
C VAL A 323 8.44 -27.69 -23.54
N ASP A 324 9.52 -27.85 -22.78
CA ASP A 324 10.84 -28.25 -23.28
C ASP A 324 10.89 -29.71 -23.75
N ALA A 325 10.06 -30.58 -23.17
CA ALA A 325 9.98 -31.98 -23.58
C ALA A 325 9.42 -32.17 -25.00
N ILE A 326 8.90 -31.12 -25.62
CA ILE A 326 8.34 -31.13 -26.98
C ILE A 326 9.25 -30.27 -27.88
N PRO A 327 9.79 -30.82 -28.99
CA PRO A 327 10.63 -30.07 -29.91
C PRO A 327 9.96 -28.79 -30.43
N ASP A 328 10.78 -27.76 -30.60
CA ASP A 328 10.36 -26.50 -31.23
C ASP A 328 10.47 -26.60 -32.76
N ASP A 329 9.53 -27.33 -33.35
CA ASP A 329 9.44 -27.50 -34.80
C ASP A 329 7.99 -27.50 -35.29
N GLU A 330 7.80 -27.21 -36.58
CA GLU A 330 6.47 -27.18 -37.21
C GLU A 330 5.70 -28.49 -37.02
N ARG A 331 6.39 -29.63 -36.94
CA ARG A 331 5.76 -30.96 -36.77
C ARG A 331 5.17 -31.13 -35.37
N SER A 332 5.69 -30.39 -34.39
CA SER A 332 5.32 -30.48 -32.98
C SER A 332 4.50 -29.29 -32.50
N ALA A 333 4.35 -28.23 -33.30
CA ALA A 333 3.60 -27.02 -32.98
C ALA A 333 2.23 -27.32 -32.35
N GLN A 334 1.42 -28.18 -32.97
CA GLN A 334 0.09 -28.54 -32.46
C GLN A 334 0.14 -29.25 -31.09
N ARG A 335 1.16 -30.09 -30.86
CA ARG A 335 1.34 -30.79 -29.57
C ARG A 335 1.84 -29.84 -28.49
N ARG A 336 2.64 -28.85 -28.86
CA ARG A 336 3.25 -27.86 -27.95
C ARG A 336 2.29 -26.77 -27.52
N ARG A 337 1.24 -26.51 -28.31
CA ARG A 337 0.21 -25.49 -28.05
C ARG A 337 -0.42 -25.61 -26.66
N ARG A 338 -0.82 -26.82 -26.23
CA ARG A 338 -1.51 -27.01 -24.95
C ARG A 338 -0.60 -26.78 -23.72
N PRO A 339 0.64 -27.31 -23.67
CA PRO A 339 1.61 -26.93 -22.64
C PRO A 339 1.93 -25.43 -22.60
N LEU A 340 2.07 -24.78 -23.76
CA LEU A 340 2.31 -23.33 -23.83
C LEU A 340 1.14 -22.54 -23.25
N LEU A 341 -0.10 -22.92 -23.57
CA LEU A 341 -1.28 -22.30 -22.97
C LEU A 341 -1.35 -22.51 -21.46
N ALA A 342 -1.01 -23.71 -20.97
CA ALA A 342 -0.98 -23.99 -19.54
C ALA A 342 0.11 -23.18 -18.82
N LEU A 343 1.29 -23.04 -19.43
CA LEU A 343 2.38 -22.22 -18.92
C LEU A 343 1.97 -20.74 -18.85
N TRP A 344 1.41 -20.20 -19.93
CA TRP A 344 0.90 -18.83 -19.99
C TRP A 344 -0.17 -18.58 -18.93
N ALA A 345 -1.14 -19.49 -18.81
CA ALA A 345 -2.25 -19.36 -17.88
C ALA A 345 -1.77 -19.37 -16.42
N ALA A 346 -0.88 -20.31 -16.07
CA ALA A 346 -0.33 -20.40 -14.74
C ALA A 346 0.53 -19.17 -14.42
N SER A 347 1.34 -18.68 -15.37
CA SER A 347 2.21 -17.53 -15.13
C SER A 347 1.45 -16.24 -14.82
N GLN A 348 0.16 -16.14 -15.16
CA GLN A 348 -0.68 -15.00 -14.76
C GLN A 348 -0.93 -14.95 -13.25
N GLN A 349 -0.72 -16.05 -12.53
CA GLN A 349 -0.98 -16.16 -11.10
C GLN A 349 0.29 -16.34 -10.27
N LEU A 350 1.41 -16.74 -10.88
CA LEU A 350 2.67 -17.01 -10.19
C LEU A 350 3.48 -15.73 -9.98
N THR A 351 4.08 -15.58 -8.80
CA THR A 351 5.14 -14.59 -8.57
C THR A 351 6.47 -15.21 -8.97
N LEU A 352 7.14 -14.64 -9.97
CA LEU A 352 8.33 -15.21 -10.61
C LEU A 352 9.52 -14.26 -10.55
N ASP A 353 10.72 -14.84 -10.61
CA ASP A 353 11.93 -14.04 -10.86
C ASP A 353 12.02 -13.61 -12.33
N ARG A 354 12.90 -12.63 -12.58
CA ARG A 354 13.07 -12.05 -13.91
C ARG A 354 13.49 -13.08 -14.97
N PRO A 355 14.47 -13.97 -14.74
CA PRO A 355 14.84 -14.98 -15.72
C PRO A 355 13.69 -15.89 -16.15
N ARG A 356 12.87 -16.37 -15.21
CA ARG A 356 11.70 -17.21 -15.53
C ARG A 356 10.63 -16.40 -16.24
N GLN A 357 10.37 -15.17 -15.80
CA GLN A 357 9.40 -14.29 -16.44
C GLN A 357 9.75 -14.05 -17.91
N GLU A 358 10.98 -13.62 -18.21
CA GLU A 358 11.42 -13.35 -19.58
C GLU A 358 11.34 -14.60 -20.47
N ARG A 359 11.73 -15.75 -19.94
CA ARG A 359 11.65 -17.02 -20.66
C ARG A 359 10.21 -17.41 -20.97
N ILE A 360 9.31 -17.27 -20.00
CA ILE A 360 7.88 -17.61 -20.17
C ILE A 360 7.23 -16.65 -21.16
N GLU A 361 7.49 -15.35 -21.05
CA GLU A 361 7.00 -14.33 -21.98
C GLU A 361 7.43 -14.66 -23.41
N ALA A 362 8.70 -14.97 -23.63
CA ALA A 362 9.22 -15.34 -24.95
C ALA A 362 8.57 -16.62 -25.51
N LEU A 363 8.40 -17.66 -24.69
CA LEU A 363 7.79 -18.92 -25.12
C LEU A 363 6.29 -18.79 -25.38
N THR A 364 5.60 -17.88 -24.69
CA THR A 364 4.13 -17.80 -24.67
C THR A 364 3.57 -16.58 -25.40
N ALA A 365 4.41 -15.75 -26.02
CA ALA A 365 3.97 -14.55 -26.72
C ALA A 365 2.87 -14.83 -27.77
N ASP A 366 3.06 -15.85 -28.62
CA ASP A 366 2.10 -16.19 -29.67
C ASP A 366 0.77 -16.68 -29.08
N ILE A 367 0.81 -17.57 -28.09
CA ILE A 367 -0.43 -18.06 -27.46
C ILE A 367 -1.15 -16.95 -26.70
N ALA A 368 -0.41 -16.02 -26.07
CA ALA A 368 -0.99 -14.85 -25.42
C ALA A 368 -1.73 -13.96 -26.42
N ASN A 369 -1.14 -13.73 -27.60
CA ASN A 369 -1.76 -12.97 -28.68
C ASN A 369 -3.01 -13.67 -29.24
N GLU A 370 -2.97 -14.99 -29.46
CA GLU A 370 -4.13 -15.79 -29.88
C GLU A 370 -5.28 -15.67 -28.87
N VAL A 371 -4.98 -15.80 -27.57
CA VAL A 371 -6.00 -15.68 -26.52
C VAL A 371 -6.58 -14.27 -26.46
N ALA A 372 -5.74 -13.23 -26.53
CA ALA A 372 -6.18 -11.85 -26.53
C ALA A 372 -7.09 -11.54 -27.72
N ALA A 373 -6.71 -11.99 -28.93
CA ALA A 373 -7.51 -11.84 -30.14
C ALA A 373 -8.87 -12.54 -30.02
N SER A 374 -8.88 -13.79 -29.54
CA SER A 374 -10.12 -14.56 -29.36
C SER A 374 -11.06 -13.91 -28.33
N LYS A 375 -10.52 -13.42 -27.21
CA LYS A 375 -11.32 -12.69 -26.21
C LYS A 375 -11.89 -11.39 -26.79
N ALA A 376 -11.08 -10.61 -27.51
CA ALA A 376 -11.51 -9.36 -28.11
C ALA A 376 -12.61 -9.57 -29.15
N GLU A 377 -12.50 -10.59 -30.00
CA GLU A 377 -13.52 -10.92 -30.99
C GLU A 377 -14.86 -11.30 -30.33
N VAL A 378 -14.81 -12.12 -29.28
CA VAL A 378 -16.00 -12.50 -28.50
C VAL A 378 -16.66 -11.29 -27.85
N LEU A 379 -15.88 -10.42 -27.22
CA LEU A 379 -16.41 -9.22 -26.57
C LEU A 379 -16.99 -8.23 -27.58
N ALA A 380 -16.32 -7.99 -28.70
CA ALA A 380 -16.84 -7.14 -29.78
C ALA A 380 -18.16 -7.69 -30.34
N ALA A 381 -18.26 -9.02 -30.52
CA ALA A 381 -19.51 -9.65 -30.94
C ALA A 381 -20.62 -9.47 -29.89
N ILE A 382 -20.31 -9.55 -28.59
CA ILE A 382 -21.29 -9.33 -27.52
C ILE A 382 -21.79 -7.89 -27.51
N ASP A 383 -20.89 -6.93 -27.69
CA ASP A 383 -21.20 -5.49 -27.65
C ASP A 383 -22.05 -5.08 -28.85
N ASP A 384 -21.61 -5.41 -30.07
CA ASP A 384 -22.16 -4.84 -31.31
C ASP A 384 -22.90 -5.86 -32.19
N GLY A 385 -22.73 -7.16 -31.92
CA GLY A 385 -23.25 -8.24 -32.77
C GLY A 385 -24.71 -8.59 -32.53
N ASP A 386 -25.37 -9.10 -33.58
CA ASP A 386 -26.67 -9.75 -33.43
C ASP A 386 -26.54 -11.15 -32.81
N ARG A 387 -27.67 -11.75 -32.39
CA ARG A 387 -27.68 -13.10 -31.78
C ARG A 387 -27.00 -14.16 -32.63
N ARG A 388 -27.07 -14.05 -33.97
CA ARG A 388 -26.47 -15.04 -34.88
C ARG A 388 -24.96 -14.89 -34.90
N THR A 389 -24.46 -13.66 -34.95
CA THR A 389 -23.05 -13.29 -34.95
C THR A 389 -22.40 -13.74 -33.65
N ILE A 390 -22.99 -13.38 -32.50
CA ILE A 390 -22.56 -13.82 -31.16
C ILE A 390 -22.46 -15.35 -31.11
N ALA A 391 -23.53 -16.04 -31.52
CA ALA A 391 -23.55 -17.50 -31.46
C ALA A 391 -22.51 -18.15 -32.41
N SER A 392 -22.18 -17.50 -33.52
CA SER A 392 -21.16 -17.98 -34.45
C SER A 392 -19.76 -17.85 -33.85
N VAL A 393 -19.39 -16.65 -33.42
CA VAL A 393 -18.08 -16.35 -32.82
C VAL A 393 -17.86 -17.20 -31.56
N MET A 394 -18.88 -17.30 -30.70
CA MET A 394 -18.79 -18.11 -29.48
C MET A 394 -18.56 -19.60 -29.78
N ARG A 395 -19.25 -20.17 -30.78
CA ARG A 395 -19.04 -21.58 -31.15
C ARG A 395 -17.64 -21.83 -31.72
N GLU A 396 -17.11 -20.91 -32.49
CA GLU A 396 -15.77 -20.99 -33.05
C GLU A 396 -14.72 -20.95 -31.94
N ALA A 397 -14.80 -19.97 -31.05
CA ALA A 397 -13.91 -19.85 -29.90
C ALA A 397 -14.03 -21.09 -28.97
N GLN A 398 -15.24 -21.57 -28.69
CA GLN A 398 -15.43 -22.77 -27.84
C GLN A 398 -14.85 -24.03 -28.47
N ARG A 399 -14.88 -24.16 -29.80
CA ARG A 399 -14.26 -25.29 -30.51
C ARG A 399 -12.74 -25.25 -30.35
N GLU A 400 -12.16 -24.06 -30.42
CA GLU A 400 -10.72 -23.85 -30.33
C GLU A 400 -10.19 -24.06 -28.90
N TRP A 401 -10.87 -23.49 -27.91
CA TRP A 401 -10.39 -23.39 -26.53
C TRP A 401 -10.99 -24.42 -25.58
N ARG A 402 -11.64 -25.46 -26.12
CA ARG A 402 -12.35 -26.47 -25.33
C ARG A 402 -11.44 -27.15 -24.31
N GLY A 403 -11.87 -27.20 -23.04
CA GLY A 403 -11.14 -27.89 -21.97
C GLY A 403 -9.82 -27.21 -21.60
N THR A 404 -9.76 -25.88 -21.76
CA THR A 404 -8.67 -25.01 -21.35
C THR A 404 -9.21 -23.88 -20.47
N VAL A 405 -8.32 -23.12 -19.81
CA VAL A 405 -8.71 -21.94 -19.01
C VAL A 405 -9.46 -20.89 -19.83
N VAL A 406 -9.16 -20.77 -21.13
CA VAL A 406 -9.86 -19.85 -22.03
C VAL A 406 -11.27 -20.37 -22.31
N GLY A 407 -11.45 -21.68 -22.36
CA GLY A 407 -12.77 -22.31 -22.40
C GLY A 407 -13.63 -21.96 -21.19
N GLU A 408 -13.06 -21.99 -19.98
CA GLU A 408 -13.75 -21.58 -18.75
C GLU A 408 -14.12 -20.08 -18.77
N TRP A 409 -13.26 -19.24 -19.32
CA TRP A 409 -13.59 -17.82 -19.56
C TRP A 409 -14.73 -17.66 -20.56
N LEU A 410 -14.77 -18.45 -21.64
CA LEU A 410 -15.85 -18.41 -22.65
C LEU A 410 -17.21 -18.81 -22.07
N GLU A 411 -17.24 -19.70 -21.07
CA GLU A 411 -18.49 -20.02 -20.35
C GLU A 411 -19.05 -18.79 -19.62
N GLN A 412 -18.18 -18.01 -18.96
CA GLN A 412 -18.57 -16.75 -18.32
C GLN A 412 -18.96 -15.68 -19.35
N ALA A 413 -18.22 -15.57 -20.47
CA ALA A 413 -18.56 -14.64 -21.55
C ALA A 413 -19.92 -14.98 -22.21
N ASN A 414 -20.28 -16.26 -22.29
CA ASN A 414 -21.60 -16.66 -22.76
C ASN A 414 -22.73 -16.24 -21.81
N ALA A 415 -22.49 -16.25 -20.49
CA ALA A 415 -23.45 -15.68 -19.53
C ALA A 415 -23.62 -14.17 -19.74
N LEU A 416 -22.52 -13.44 -20.00
CA LEU A 416 -22.59 -12.02 -20.38
C LEU A 416 -23.39 -11.81 -21.67
N ALA A 417 -23.18 -12.64 -22.69
CA ALA A 417 -23.92 -12.56 -23.95
C ALA A 417 -25.44 -12.70 -23.76
N GLN A 418 -25.88 -13.65 -22.92
CA GLN A 418 -27.29 -13.83 -22.57
C GLN A 418 -27.84 -12.65 -21.78
N ALA A 419 -27.07 -12.10 -20.85
CA ALA A 419 -27.41 -10.91 -20.09
C ALA A 419 -27.60 -9.69 -21.00
N SER A 420 -26.65 -9.42 -21.90
CA SER A 420 -26.72 -8.33 -22.88
C SER A 420 -27.95 -8.44 -23.79
N ASP A 421 -28.29 -9.66 -24.22
CA ASP A 421 -29.49 -9.89 -25.01
C ASP A 421 -30.80 -9.60 -24.25
N GLY A 422 -30.85 -9.94 -22.96
CA GLY A 422 -31.95 -9.61 -22.07
C GLY A 422 -32.14 -8.09 -21.92
N VAL A 423 -31.05 -7.35 -21.75
CA VAL A 423 -31.07 -5.88 -21.66
C VAL A 423 -31.49 -5.26 -22.99
N ARG A 424 -30.93 -5.69 -24.13
CA ARG A 424 -31.36 -5.20 -25.46
C ARG A 424 -32.83 -5.46 -25.73
N SER A 425 -33.36 -6.60 -25.31
CA SER A 425 -34.78 -6.93 -25.46
C SER A 425 -35.68 -6.00 -24.63
N LEU A 426 -35.23 -5.64 -23.42
CA LEU A 426 -35.90 -4.64 -22.57
C LEU A 426 -35.89 -3.26 -23.24
N GLU A 427 -34.75 -2.82 -23.77
CA GLU A 427 -34.60 -1.53 -24.43
C GLU A 427 -35.45 -1.42 -25.70
N ALA A 428 -35.43 -2.45 -26.54
CA ALA A 428 -36.29 -2.51 -27.72
C ALA A 428 -37.78 -2.43 -27.35
N ALA A 429 -38.19 -3.01 -26.20
CA ALA A 429 -39.56 -2.87 -25.70
C ALA A 429 -39.86 -1.44 -25.23
N ARG A 430 -38.89 -0.74 -24.60
CA ARG A 430 -39.00 0.68 -24.20
C ARG A 430 -39.16 1.56 -25.43
N GLU A 431 -38.30 1.38 -26.43
CA GLU A 431 -38.31 2.14 -27.68
C GLU A 431 -39.60 1.93 -28.48
N ALA A 432 -40.14 0.70 -28.46
CA ALA A 432 -41.42 0.38 -29.07
C ALA A 432 -42.64 0.89 -28.27
N GLY A 433 -42.43 1.60 -27.16
CA GLY A 433 -43.50 2.15 -26.31
C GLY A 433 -44.35 1.08 -25.61
N ARG A 434 -43.82 -0.14 -25.44
CA ARG A 434 -44.55 -1.22 -24.76
C ARG A 434 -44.57 -0.97 -23.26
N THR A 435 -45.69 -1.29 -22.60
CA THR A 435 -45.75 -1.31 -21.13
C THR A 435 -44.83 -2.40 -20.61
N ILE A 436 -43.89 -2.02 -19.74
CA ILE A 436 -42.94 -2.93 -19.13
C ILE A 436 -43.30 -3.12 -17.66
N ASP A 437 -43.44 -4.37 -17.25
CA ASP A 437 -43.68 -4.70 -15.86
C ASP A 437 -42.45 -4.34 -15.00
N SER A 438 -42.65 -3.45 -14.03
CA SER A 438 -41.64 -3.09 -13.03
C SER A 438 -41.05 -4.31 -12.29
N SER A 439 -41.84 -5.37 -12.11
CA SER A 439 -41.39 -6.62 -11.50
C SER A 439 -40.39 -7.35 -12.39
N ALA A 440 -40.58 -7.33 -13.70
CA ALA A 440 -39.67 -7.93 -14.68
C ALA A 440 -38.35 -7.16 -14.78
N VAL A 441 -38.38 -5.83 -14.72
CA VAL A 441 -37.17 -4.98 -14.67
C VAL A 441 -36.38 -5.28 -13.40
N LYS A 442 -37.06 -5.37 -12.26
CA LYS A 442 -36.43 -5.73 -10.99
C LYS A 442 -35.80 -7.13 -11.06
N GLN A 443 -36.52 -8.12 -11.58
CA GLN A 443 -36.01 -9.48 -11.72
C GLN A 443 -34.78 -9.55 -12.62
N LEU A 444 -34.78 -8.84 -13.75
CA LEU A 444 -33.61 -8.76 -14.64
C LEU A 444 -32.40 -8.16 -13.89
N ARG A 445 -32.61 -7.06 -13.16
CA ARG A 445 -31.55 -6.42 -12.37
C ARG A 445 -31.00 -7.35 -11.29
N ASP A 446 -31.87 -8.04 -10.55
CA ASP A 446 -31.48 -9.00 -9.51
C ASP A 446 -30.66 -10.16 -10.11
N ASN A 447 -31.06 -10.65 -11.29
CA ASN A 447 -30.32 -11.70 -12.02
C ASN A 447 -28.94 -11.20 -12.49
N LEU A 448 -28.84 -9.98 -13.02
CA LEU A 448 -27.57 -9.38 -13.42
C LEU A 448 -26.62 -9.21 -12.22
N GLN A 449 -27.15 -8.78 -11.07
CA GLN A 449 -26.37 -8.67 -9.83
C GLN A 449 -25.88 -10.03 -9.34
N ALA A 450 -26.71 -11.07 -9.41
CA ALA A 450 -26.30 -12.43 -9.06
C ALA A 450 -25.18 -12.92 -10.00
N ALA A 451 -25.38 -12.81 -11.31
CA ALA A 451 -24.39 -13.21 -12.30
C ALA A 451 -23.06 -12.46 -12.14
N ARG A 452 -23.11 -11.14 -11.90
CA ARG A 452 -21.91 -10.32 -11.63
C ARG A 452 -21.09 -10.86 -10.45
N ARG A 453 -21.75 -11.34 -9.39
CA ARG A 453 -21.06 -11.88 -8.20
C ARG A 453 -20.34 -13.21 -8.49
N GLU A 454 -20.83 -13.98 -9.46
CA GLU A 454 -20.21 -15.24 -9.88
C GLU A 454 -19.07 -15.05 -10.89
N MET A 455 -18.97 -13.89 -11.54
CA MET A 455 -17.88 -13.60 -12.48
C MET A 455 -16.53 -13.57 -11.75
N GLN A 456 -15.60 -14.39 -12.24
CA GLN A 456 -14.21 -14.42 -11.77
C GLN A 456 -13.35 -13.38 -12.50
N ASP A 457 -13.60 -13.19 -13.80
CA ASP A 457 -12.89 -12.23 -14.64
C ASP A 457 -13.31 -10.78 -14.32
N PRO A 458 -12.37 -9.87 -13.99
CA PRO A 458 -12.68 -8.49 -13.65
C PRO A 458 -13.34 -7.69 -14.77
N GLU A 459 -12.95 -7.91 -16.03
CA GLU A 459 -13.51 -7.20 -17.18
C GLU A 459 -14.97 -7.60 -17.39
N LEU A 460 -15.26 -8.91 -17.36
CA LEU A 460 -16.64 -9.39 -17.44
C LEU A 460 -17.48 -8.85 -16.28
N ARG A 461 -16.94 -8.83 -15.06
CA ARG A 461 -17.61 -8.26 -13.88
C ARG A 461 -17.93 -6.76 -14.05
N GLN A 462 -17.03 -6.00 -14.68
CA GLN A 462 -17.25 -4.59 -14.99
C GLN A 462 -18.35 -4.41 -16.06
N ARG A 463 -18.34 -5.22 -17.11
CA ARG A 463 -19.37 -5.19 -18.16
C ARG A 463 -20.76 -5.53 -17.62
N PHE A 464 -20.86 -6.51 -16.72
CA PHE A 464 -22.11 -6.77 -16.00
C PHE A 464 -22.57 -5.57 -15.17
N GLN A 465 -21.64 -4.81 -14.55
CA GLN A 465 -22.02 -3.58 -13.84
C GLN A 465 -22.62 -2.54 -14.79
N ALA A 466 -22.04 -2.36 -15.98
CA ALA A 466 -22.58 -1.45 -16.99
C ALA A 466 -24.02 -1.85 -17.41
N LEU A 467 -24.30 -3.14 -17.58
CA LEU A 467 -25.65 -3.63 -17.85
C LEU A 467 -26.62 -3.35 -16.71
N ILE A 468 -26.19 -3.51 -15.45
CA ILE A 468 -27.01 -3.20 -14.27
C ILE A 468 -27.39 -1.71 -14.26
N ASP A 469 -26.42 -0.83 -14.54
CA ASP A 469 -26.62 0.61 -14.58
C ASP A 469 -27.55 1.02 -15.73
N GLN A 470 -27.45 0.35 -16.87
CA GLN A 470 -28.32 0.55 -18.04
C GLN A 470 -29.78 0.18 -17.74
N VAL A 471 -30.03 -0.94 -17.05
CA VAL A 471 -31.37 -1.33 -16.56
C VAL A 471 -31.88 -0.37 -15.47
N GLY A 472 -30.97 0.36 -14.80
CA GLY A 472 -31.28 1.37 -13.78
C GLY A 472 -31.88 2.67 -14.32
N LYS A 473 -31.52 3.03 -15.55
CA LYS A 473 -32.08 4.16 -16.30
C LYS A 473 -33.46 3.81 -16.84
#